data_AF-A0A9P0ZEX3-F1
#
_entry.id   AF-A0A9P0ZEX3-F1
#
_cell.length_a   1.000
_cell.length_b   1.000
_cell.length_c   1.000
_cell.angle_alpha   90.00
_cell.angle_beta   90.00
_cell.angle_gamma   90.00
#
_symmetry.space_group_name_H-M   'P 1'
#
loop_
_entity.id
_entity.type
_entity.pdbx_description
1 polymer ?
#
loop_
_entity_poly.entity_id
_entity_poly.type
_entity_poly.pdbx_seq_one_letter_code
_entity_poly.pdbx_strand_id
1 'polypeptide(L)'
;MAINVPYHLVKWLSSFDKNSTFMIHLSTDQVYEGTKSFYKEEDEIIPVNVYGKTKVAAEQFVSSNCPNFAILRSSIIFGPQPISPLAKSLPIQWMDSVLAKGDQTEFFHDEFRCPVYVRDLVTAIQILTNRWISESKPIQLLVNAGGPDRLSRVLQLVGWPEYEMLELHSGHS
;
A
#
# COMPACT_ATOMS: atom_id res chain seq x y z
N MET A 1 24.91 5.37 2.71
CA MET A 1 24.18 4.13 2.35
C MET A 1 23.17 4.53 1.29
N ALA A 2 23.36 4.13 0.03
CA ALA A 2 22.55 4.61 -1.08
C ALA A 2 21.14 4.01 -0.99
N ILE A 3 20.17 4.85 -0.63
CA ILE A 3 18.76 4.50 -0.71
C ILE A 3 18.44 4.41 -2.20
N ASN A 4 18.22 3.18 -2.69
CA ASN A 4 17.93 2.90 -4.09
C ASN A 4 16.53 3.43 -4.43
N VAL A 5 16.42 4.73 -4.73
CA VAL A 5 15.32 5.19 -5.60
C VAL A 5 15.48 4.35 -6.86
N PRO A 6 14.52 3.48 -7.21
CA PRO A 6 14.78 2.42 -8.15
C PRO A 6 15.29 3.04 -9.44
N TYR A 7 16.56 2.79 -9.77
CA TYR A 7 17.22 3.32 -10.97
C TYR A 7 16.35 3.17 -12.23
N HIS A 8 15.61 2.05 -12.29
CA HIS A 8 14.62 1.77 -13.33
C HIS A 8 13.43 2.75 -13.35
N LEU A 9 12.93 3.20 -12.20
CA LEU A 9 11.88 4.22 -12.12
C LEU A 9 12.37 5.55 -12.68
N VAL A 10 13.59 5.98 -12.32
CA VAL A 10 14.17 7.22 -12.84
C VAL A 10 14.37 7.13 -14.35
N LYS A 11 14.94 6.03 -14.84
CA LYS A 11 15.13 5.78 -16.27
C LYS A 11 13.80 5.75 -17.02
N TRP A 12 12.80 5.08 -16.47
CA TRP A 12 11.46 5.02 -17.06
C TRP A 12 10.81 6.39 -17.11
N LEU A 13 10.79 7.15 -16.01
CA LEU A 13 10.23 8.51 -16.00
C LEU A 13 10.95 9.47 -16.97
N SER A 14 12.24 9.26 -17.22
CA SER A 14 13.00 10.07 -18.19
C SER A 14 12.61 9.79 -19.66
N SER A 15 11.95 8.66 -19.96
CA SER A 15 11.51 8.34 -21.32
C SER A 15 10.13 8.89 -21.67
N PHE A 16 9.38 9.42 -20.72
CA PHE A 16 8.05 9.97 -20.95
C PHE A 16 8.04 11.50 -20.98
N ASP A 17 7.10 12.05 -21.72
CA ASP A 17 6.76 13.47 -21.58
C ASP A 17 6.03 13.67 -20.25
N LYS A 18 6.71 14.38 -19.34
CA LYS A 18 6.25 14.65 -17.98
C LYS A 18 4.91 15.39 -17.95
N ASN A 19 4.59 16.20 -18.96
CA ASN A 19 3.35 16.97 -18.99
C ASN A 19 2.14 16.14 -19.42
N SER A 20 2.36 15.10 -20.21
CA SER A 20 1.33 14.17 -20.71
C SER A 20 1.36 12.81 -20.01
N THR A 21 1.98 12.74 -18.83
CA THR A 21 2.05 11.52 -18.01
C THR A 21 1.49 11.79 -16.63
N PHE A 22 0.69 10.85 -16.14
CA PHE A 22 0.20 10.83 -14.77
C PHE A 22 0.88 9.72 -13.97
N MET A 23 1.61 10.10 -12.93
CA MET A 23 2.36 9.16 -12.09
C MET A 23 1.55 8.78 -10.85
N ILE A 24 1.09 7.54 -10.76
CA ILE A 24 0.53 7.00 -9.52
C ILE A 24 1.61 6.18 -8.81
N HIS A 25 2.02 6.64 -7.63
CA HIS A 25 3.02 5.99 -6.79
C HIS A 25 2.38 5.34 -5.57
N LEU A 26 2.52 4.01 -5.45
CA LEU A 26 2.15 3.29 -4.25
C LEU A 26 3.27 3.36 -3.22
N SER A 27 2.99 4.06 -2.12
CA SER A 27 3.88 4.19 -0.96
C SER A 27 3.43 3.26 0.18
N THR A 28 3.75 3.60 1.43
CA THR A 28 3.48 2.76 2.60
C THR A 28 3.23 3.62 3.84
N ASP A 29 2.51 3.09 4.82
CA ASP A 29 2.41 3.63 6.18
C ASP A 29 3.72 3.55 6.98
N GLN A 30 4.70 2.72 6.56
CA GLN A 30 6.03 2.61 7.20
C GLN A 30 6.93 3.84 6.96
N VAL A 31 6.42 4.86 6.29
CA VAL A 31 7.04 6.19 6.23
C VAL A 31 6.85 6.96 7.53
N TYR A 32 5.86 6.58 8.35
CA TYR A 32 5.59 7.16 9.67
C TYR A 32 6.27 6.38 10.79
N GLU A 33 6.43 7.03 11.95
CA GLU A 33 7.08 6.47 13.15
C GLU A 33 6.28 5.30 13.77
N GLY A 34 4.95 5.30 13.61
CA GLY A 34 4.05 4.31 14.20
C GLY A 34 3.65 4.56 15.66
N THR A 35 3.98 5.72 16.22
CA THR A 35 3.67 6.12 17.60
C THR A 35 2.26 6.72 17.78
N LYS A 36 1.68 7.25 16.70
CA LYS A 36 0.32 7.83 16.68
C LYS A 36 -0.72 6.82 16.20
N SER A 37 -1.95 6.92 16.71
CA SER A 37 -3.05 6.02 16.31
C SER A 37 -3.47 6.20 14.85
N PHE A 38 -3.63 7.45 14.40
CA PHE A 38 -4.01 7.80 13.03
C PHE A 38 -3.14 8.93 12.54
N TYR A 39 -2.29 8.63 11.56
CA TYR A 39 -1.48 9.63 10.87
C TYR A 39 -2.32 10.36 9.82
N LYS A 40 -2.05 11.65 9.69
CA LYS A 40 -2.51 12.52 8.60
C LYS A 40 -1.38 12.72 7.60
N GLU A 41 -1.73 13.11 6.39
CA GLU A 41 -0.82 13.31 5.28
C GLU A 41 0.25 14.37 5.57
N GLU A 42 -0.11 15.39 6.36
CA GLU A 42 0.74 16.48 6.81
C GLU A 42 1.61 16.13 8.04
N ASP A 43 1.40 14.97 8.67
CA ASP A 43 2.23 14.56 9.81
C ASP A 43 3.68 14.29 9.38
N GLU A 44 4.59 14.41 10.34
CA GLU A 44 6.02 14.20 10.11
C GLU A 44 6.33 12.77 9.65
N ILE A 45 7.22 12.68 8.66
CA ILE A 45 7.67 11.43 8.05
C ILE A 45 8.94 10.95 8.76
N ILE A 46 8.79 9.97 9.64
CA ILE A 46 9.90 9.33 10.37
C ILE A 46 9.92 7.83 10.00
N PRO A 47 10.62 7.44 8.92
CA PRO A 47 10.56 6.08 8.42
C PRO A 47 11.24 5.07 9.36
N VAL A 48 10.49 4.06 9.78
CA VAL A 48 10.91 3.08 10.81
C VAL A 48 11.93 2.05 10.33
N ASN A 49 12.10 1.88 9.02
CA ASN A 49 13.06 0.93 8.46
C ASN A 49 13.61 1.37 7.09
N VAL A 50 14.50 0.57 6.52
CA VAL A 50 15.14 0.84 5.23
C VAL A 50 14.11 0.90 4.09
N TYR A 51 13.07 0.05 4.12
CA TYR A 51 12.00 0.08 3.13
C TYR A 51 11.17 1.37 3.19
N GLY A 52 10.79 1.82 4.39
CA GLY A 52 10.16 3.12 4.59
C GLY A 52 11.04 4.25 4.04
N LYS A 53 12.34 4.23 4.33
CA LYS A 53 13.30 5.22 3.79
C LYS A 53 13.34 5.23 2.25
N THR A 54 13.26 4.05 1.60
CA THR A 54 13.23 3.99 0.12
C THR A 54 11.94 4.55 -0.45
N LYS A 55 10.81 4.34 0.23
CA LYS A 55 9.52 4.93 -0.16
C LYS A 55 9.49 6.44 0.00
N VAL A 56 10.00 6.98 1.11
CA VAL A 56 10.12 8.44 1.30
C VAL A 56 10.98 9.08 0.20
N ALA A 57 12.11 8.47 -0.15
CA ALA A 57 12.96 8.97 -1.23
C ALA A 57 12.24 8.94 -2.59
N ALA A 58 11.42 7.92 -2.85
CA ALA A 58 10.61 7.83 -4.07
C ALA A 58 9.47 8.87 -4.09
N GLU A 59 8.80 9.12 -2.97
CA GLU A 59 7.79 10.17 -2.82
C GLU A 59 8.39 11.54 -3.17
N GLN A 60 9.52 11.88 -2.55
CA GLN A 60 10.24 13.14 -2.80
C GLN A 60 10.65 13.26 -4.28
N PHE A 61 11.13 12.17 -4.87
CA PHE A 61 11.50 12.15 -6.28
C PHE A 61 10.29 12.42 -7.18
N VAL A 62 9.17 11.73 -6.97
CA VAL A 62 7.95 11.89 -7.75
C VAL A 62 7.42 13.32 -7.62
N SER A 63 7.26 13.83 -6.39
CA SER A 63 6.75 15.19 -6.16
C SER A 63 7.65 16.29 -6.75
N SER A 64 8.96 16.05 -6.84
CA SER A 64 9.90 17.02 -7.42
C SER A 64 10.02 16.95 -8.94
N ASN A 65 9.67 15.81 -9.55
CA ASN A 65 9.97 15.55 -10.97
C ASN A 65 8.75 15.34 -11.85
N CYS A 66 7.59 15.06 -11.29
CA CYS A 66 6.34 14.79 -12.01
C CYS A 66 5.36 15.95 -11.74
N PRO A 67 4.90 16.69 -12.77
CA PRO A 67 3.92 17.75 -12.57
C PRO A 67 2.51 17.20 -12.25
N ASN A 68 2.23 15.96 -12.69
CA ASN A 68 0.98 15.25 -12.42
C ASN A 68 1.29 13.95 -11.66
N PHE A 69 0.90 13.87 -10.40
CA PHE A 69 1.08 12.67 -9.59
C PHE A 69 -0.01 12.45 -8.54
N ALA A 70 -0.16 11.19 -8.14
CA ALA A 70 -0.84 10.79 -6.92
C ALA A 70 0.05 9.81 -6.13
N ILE A 71 0.29 10.11 -4.86
CA ILE A 71 1.01 9.25 -3.92
C ILE A 71 -0.03 8.64 -2.97
N LEU A 72 -0.13 7.31 -2.97
CA LEU A 72 -1.05 6.56 -2.12
C LEU A 72 -0.24 5.84 -1.04
N ARG A 73 -0.27 6.33 0.20
CA ARG A 73 0.38 5.67 1.35
C ARG A 73 -0.56 4.59 1.89
N SER A 74 -0.37 3.35 1.44
CA SER A 74 -1.20 2.23 1.89
C SER A 74 -0.59 1.54 3.12
N SER A 75 -1.45 0.89 3.90
CA SER A 75 -1.05 -0.09 4.91
C SER A 75 -0.81 -1.46 4.25
N ILE A 76 -0.91 -2.55 5.02
CA ILE A 76 -0.97 -3.92 4.52
C ILE A 76 -2.13 -4.05 3.51
N ILE A 77 -1.78 -4.42 2.29
CA ILE A 77 -2.74 -4.71 1.23
C ILE A 77 -3.11 -6.19 1.30
N PHE A 78 -4.39 -6.50 1.24
CA PHE A 78 -4.88 -7.88 1.24
C PHE A 78 -5.87 -8.15 0.11
N GLY A 79 -6.10 -9.42 -0.17
CA GLY A 79 -7.04 -9.87 -1.20
C GLY A 79 -6.71 -11.25 -1.73
N PRO A 80 -7.45 -11.71 -2.76
CA PRO A 80 -7.28 -13.06 -3.31
C PRO A 80 -5.87 -13.28 -3.85
N GLN A 81 -5.47 -14.55 -3.96
CA GLN A 81 -4.18 -14.88 -4.55
C GLN A 81 -4.08 -14.30 -5.97
N PRO A 82 -2.97 -13.65 -6.31
CA PRO A 82 -2.74 -13.25 -7.69
C PRO A 82 -2.63 -14.49 -8.59
N ILE A 83 -2.98 -14.30 -9.87
CA ILE A 83 -3.04 -15.35 -10.90
C ILE A 83 -1.67 -16.06 -11.09
N SER A 84 -0.58 -15.38 -10.75
CA SER A 84 0.76 -15.96 -10.69
C SER A 84 1.19 -16.12 -9.23
N PRO A 85 1.74 -17.29 -8.82
CA PRO A 85 2.20 -17.51 -7.46
C PRO A 85 3.26 -16.47 -7.07
N LEU A 86 3.01 -15.73 -6.00
CA LEU A 86 4.07 -14.91 -5.40
C LEU A 86 5.07 -15.85 -4.71
N ALA A 87 6.36 -15.61 -4.91
CA ALA A 87 7.43 -16.36 -4.23
C ALA A 87 7.40 -16.20 -2.70
N LYS A 88 6.63 -15.24 -2.18
CA LYS A 88 6.40 -15.01 -0.75
C LYS A 88 4.90 -14.96 -0.50
N SER A 89 4.45 -15.69 0.52
CA SER A 89 3.10 -15.57 1.02
C SER A 89 2.87 -14.15 1.55
N LEU A 90 1.73 -13.58 1.21
CA LEU A 90 1.25 -12.35 1.86
C LEU A 90 1.04 -12.63 3.36
N PRO A 91 1.11 -11.61 4.24
CA PRO A 91 0.90 -11.81 5.67
C PRO A 91 -0.35 -12.61 6.01
N ILE A 92 -1.47 -12.32 5.34
CA ILE A 92 -2.74 -13.04 5.50
C ILE A 92 -2.66 -14.49 4.99
N GLN A 93 -1.98 -14.77 3.89
CA GLN A 93 -1.80 -16.14 3.40
C GLN A 93 -0.93 -16.97 4.35
N TRP A 94 0.10 -16.36 4.94
CA TRP A 94 0.89 -17.01 5.96
C TRP A 94 0.04 -17.29 7.21
N MET A 95 -0.75 -16.32 7.65
CA MET A 95 -1.69 -16.45 8.76
C MET A 95 -2.71 -17.57 8.53
N ASP A 96 -3.38 -17.61 7.37
CA ASP A 96 -4.31 -18.67 6.99
C ASP A 96 -3.63 -20.04 7.04
N SER A 97 -2.38 -20.13 6.57
CA SER A 97 -1.62 -21.39 6.58
C SER A 97 -1.27 -21.88 7.98
N VAL A 98 -0.99 -20.96 8.92
CA VAL A 98 -0.72 -21.28 10.33
C VAL A 98 -2.00 -21.77 11.01
N LEU A 99 -3.11 -21.06 10.80
CA LEU A 99 -4.42 -21.44 11.33
C LEU A 99 -4.89 -22.80 10.80
N ALA A 100 -4.76 -23.04 9.49
CA ALA A 100 -5.15 -24.29 8.85
C ALA A 100 -4.34 -25.50 9.35
N LYS A 101 -3.09 -25.29 9.78
CA LYS A 101 -2.22 -26.34 10.33
C LYS A 101 -2.38 -26.55 11.84
N GLY A 102 -3.03 -25.62 12.53
CA GLY A 102 -3.11 -25.62 13.99
C GLY A 102 -1.76 -25.34 14.68
N ASP A 103 -0.82 -24.70 13.97
CA ASP A 103 0.50 -24.38 14.50
C ASP A 103 0.40 -23.26 15.53
N GLN A 104 1.15 -23.36 16.63
CA GLN A 104 1.29 -22.24 17.57
C GLN A 104 2.31 -21.23 17.02
N THR A 105 1.94 -19.95 17.01
CA THR A 105 2.84 -18.87 16.62
C THR A 105 2.62 -17.66 17.52
N GLU A 106 3.69 -16.90 17.76
CA GLU A 106 3.65 -15.67 18.54
C GLU A 106 3.37 -14.47 17.62
N PHE A 107 2.44 -13.61 18.04
CA PHE A 107 2.08 -12.40 17.31
C PHE A 107 2.40 -11.16 18.15
N PHE A 108 2.84 -10.10 17.46
CA PHE A 108 2.95 -8.78 18.07
C PHE A 108 1.55 -8.22 18.39
N HIS A 109 1.30 -7.91 19.65
CA HIS A 109 0.03 -7.35 20.12
C HIS A 109 -0.04 -5.82 20.02
N ASP A 110 1.12 -5.18 19.90
CA ASP A 110 1.33 -3.73 19.88
C ASP A 110 1.55 -3.15 18.47
N GLU A 111 1.65 -3.99 17.45
CA GLU A 111 1.71 -3.55 16.05
C GLU A 111 0.29 -3.41 15.47
N PHE A 112 -0.14 -2.17 15.27
CA PHE A 112 -1.42 -1.83 14.65
C PHE A 112 -1.24 -1.29 13.24
N ARG A 113 -2.15 -1.68 12.36
CA ARG A 113 -2.19 -1.30 10.95
C ARG A 113 -3.64 -1.04 10.53
N CYS A 114 -3.85 -0.35 9.42
CA CYS A 114 -5.18 -0.18 8.82
C CYS A 114 -5.28 -0.93 7.49
N PRO A 115 -5.44 -2.27 7.47
CA PRO A 115 -5.38 -3.07 6.25
C PRO A 115 -6.33 -2.54 5.18
N VAL A 116 -5.94 -2.64 3.91
CA VAL A 116 -6.74 -2.16 2.78
C VAL A 116 -6.96 -3.26 1.76
N TYR A 117 -8.20 -3.41 1.30
CA TYR A 117 -8.54 -4.42 0.31
C TYR A 117 -7.98 -4.00 -1.05
N VAL A 118 -7.42 -4.96 -1.78
CA VAL A 118 -6.81 -4.70 -3.10
C VAL A 118 -7.81 -4.09 -4.08
N ARG A 119 -9.10 -4.47 -4.02
CA ARG A 119 -10.12 -3.90 -4.90
C ARG A 119 -10.38 -2.42 -4.61
N ASP A 120 -10.26 -1.98 -3.37
CA ASP A 120 -10.47 -0.58 -3.00
C ASP A 120 -9.32 0.28 -3.53
N LEU A 121 -8.08 -0.19 -3.42
CA LEU A 121 -6.94 0.48 -4.04
C LEU A 121 -7.05 0.54 -5.57
N VAL A 122 -7.46 -0.56 -6.21
CA VAL A 122 -7.69 -0.58 -7.67
C VAL A 122 -8.77 0.41 -8.06
N THR A 123 -9.87 0.46 -7.32
CA THR A 123 -10.95 1.44 -7.53
C THR A 123 -10.45 2.87 -7.41
N ALA A 124 -9.67 3.18 -6.37
CA ALA A 124 -9.09 4.51 -6.18
C ALA A 124 -8.16 4.90 -7.35
N ILE A 125 -7.32 3.97 -7.81
CA ILE A 125 -6.43 4.18 -8.97
C ILE A 125 -7.24 4.46 -10.25
N GLN A 126 -8.31 3.69 -10.49
CA GLN A 126 -9.19 3.88 -11.64
C GLN A 126 -9.88 5.24 -11.60
N ILE A 127 -10.41 5.65 -10.45
CA ILE A 127 -11.06 6.96 -10.27
C ILE A 127 -10.06 8.08 -10.58
N LEU A 128 -8.86 8.02 -10.01
CA LEU A 128 -7.81 9.03 -10.25
C LEU A 128 -7.41 9.10 -11.72
N THR A 129 -7.24 7.95 -12.35
CA THR A 129 -6.87 7.85 -13.77
C THR A 129 -7.95 8.43 -14.67
N ASN A 130 -9.20 8.02 -14.47
CA ASN A 130 -10.34 8.49 -15.25
C ASN A 130 -10.54 10.01 -15.09
N ARG A 131 -10.36 10.52 -13.87
CA ARG A 131 -10.44 11.95 -13.58
C ARG A 131 -9.37 12.75 -14.30
N TRP A 132 -8.12 12.28 -14.29
CA TRP A 132 -7.03 12.95 -14.99
C TRP A 132 -7.28 13.00 -16.51
N ILE A 133 -7.73 11.88 -17.09
CA ILE A 133 -8.06 11.78 -18.52
C ILE A 133 -9.21 12.71 -18.90
N SER A 134 -10.28 12.78 -18.09
CA SER A 134 -11.49 13.54 -18.43
C SER A 134 -11.33 15.05 -18.18
N GLU A 135 -10.68 15.45 -17.10
CA GLU A 135 -10.58 16.86 -16.72
C GLU A 135 -9.38 17.56 -17.38
N SER A 136 -8.35 16.82 -17.81
CA SER A 136 -7.07 17.37 -18.32
C SER A 136 -6.43 18.40 -17.38
N LYS A 137 -6.72 18.33 -16.08
CA LYS A 137 -6.16 19.21 -15.05
C LYS A 137 -4.98 18.53 -14.36
N PRO A 138 -3.95 19.29 -13.96
CA PRO A 138 -2.89 18.75 -13.12
C PRO A 138 -3.45 18.21 -11.81
N ILE A 139 -2.99 17.01 -11.43
CA ILE A 139 -3.29 16.39 -10.14
C ILE A 139 -1.97 16.31 -9.38
N GLN A 140 -1.95 16.84 -8.16
CA GLN A 140 -0.86 16.67 -7.21
C GLN A 140 -1.49 16.24 -5.89
N LEU A 141 -1.55 14.92 -5.70
CA LEU A 141 -2.26 14.33 -4.57
C LEU A 141 -1.31 13.49 -3.74
N LEU A 142 -1.41 13.63 -2.42
CA LEU A 142 -0.83 12.72 -1.45
C LEU A 142 -1.95 12.34 -0.49
N VAL A 143 -2.18 11.05 -0.29
CA VAL A 143 -3.25 10.55 0.58
C VAL A 143 -2.86 9.26 1.28
N ASN A 144 -3.31 9.11 2.52
CA ASN A 144 -3.27 7.86 3.26
C ASN A 144 -4.42 6.96 2.76
N ALA A 145 -4.06 5.87 2.10
CA ALA A 145 -4.98 4.91 1.49
C ALA A 145 -5.02 3.60 2.30
N GLY A 146 -5.30 3.71 3.59
CA GLY A 146 -5.56 2.59 4.48
C GLY A 146 -7.06 2.27 4.55
N GLY A 147 -7.41 1.07 5.02
CA GLY A 147 -8.81 0.76 5.34
C GLY A 147 -9.30 1.53 6.57
N PRO A 148 -10.62 1.47 6.84
CA PRO A 148 -11.24 2.23 7.93
C PRO A 148 -10.83 1.71 9.32
N ASP A 149 -10.47 0.43 9.43
CA ASP A 149 -10.27 -0.24 10.70
C ASP A 149 -8.79 -0.35 11.10
N ARG A 150 -8.48 0.10 12.32
CA ARG A 150 -7.16 -0.05 12.94
C ARG A 150 -7.09 -1.38 13.69
N LEU A 151 -6.42 -2.36 13.10
CA LEU A 151 -6.34 -3.73 13.60
C LEU A 151 -4.93 -4.08 14.06
N SER A 152 -4.80 -4.73 15.21
CA SER A 152 -3.55 -5.41 15.59
C SER A 152 -3.37 -6.67 14.74
N ARG A 153 -2.15 -7.24 14.69
CA ARG A 153 -1.94 -8.52 13.99
C ARG A 153 -2.83 -9.64 14.50
N VAL A 154 -3.13 -9.65 15.80
CA VAL A 154 -4.03 -10.64 16.38
C VAL A 154 -5.47 -10.40 15.95
N LEU A 155 -5.96 -9.15 15.96
CA LEU A 155 -7.30 -8.86 15.50
C LEU A 155 -7.49 -9.13 14.01
N GLN A 156 -6.44 -9.00 13.19
CA GLN A 156 -6.45 -9.44 11.80
C GLN A 156 -6.68 -10.96 11.64
N LEU A 157 -6.39 -11.77 12.66
CA LEU A 157 -6.63 -13.23 12.65
C LEU A 157 -8.03 -13.61 13.08
N VAL A 158 -8.50 -13.01 14.17
CA VAL A 158 -9.74 -13.43 14.87
C VAL A 158 -10.95 -12.57 14.54
N GLY A 159 -10.74 -11.38 13.97
CA GLY A 159 -11.77 -10.35 13.85
C GLY A 159 -12.12 -9.95 12.42
N TRP A 160 -11.65 -10.67 11.40
CA TRP A 160 -12.10 -10.38 10.04
C TRP A 160 -13.56 -10.80 9.90
N PRO A 161 -14.50 -9.87 9.64
CA PRO A 161 -15.89 -10.26 9.52
C PRO A 161 -16.04 -11.24 8.34
N GLU A 162 -16.75 -12.35 8.59
CA GLU A 162 -16.84 -13.53 7.73
C GLU A 162 -17.18 -13.23 6.26
N TYR A 163 -17.78 -12.07 5.95
CA TYR A 163 -18.16 -11.68 4.60
C TYR A 163 -16.97 -11.42 3.65
N GLU A 164 -15.83 -10.93 4.14
CA GLU A 164 -14.64 -10.67 3.30
C GLU A 164 -13.75 -11.93 3.12
N MET A 165 -13.79 -12.87 4.07
CA MET A 165 -13.16 -14.19 3.95
C MET A 165 -13.85 -15.08 2.91
N LEU A 166 -15.18 -14.94 2.74
CA LEU A 166 -15.94 -15.68 1.74
C LEU A 166 -15.56 -15.31 0.29
N GLU A 167 -15.11 -14.08 0.03
CA GLU A 167 -14.57 -13.68 -1.29
C GLU A 167 -13.20 -14.31 -1.59
N LEU A 168 -12.39 -14.63 -0.56
CA LEU A 168 -11.11 -15.32 -0.73
C LEU A 168 -11.32 -16.81 -1.06
N HIS A 169 -12.33 -17.44 -0.46
CA HIS A 169 -12.64 -18.86 -0.67
C HIS A 169 -13.45 -19.14 -1.94
N SER A 170 -14.19 -18.15 -2.47
CA SER A 170 -14.98 -18.31 -3.71
C SER A 170 -14.17 -18.21 -5.00
N GLY A 171 -12.85 -17.96 -4.93
CA GLY A 171 -11.93 -18.04 -6.06
C GLY A 171 -11.46 -19.46 -6.41
N HIS A 172 -12.00 -20.49 -5.73
CA HIS A 172 -11.76 -21.91 -5.99
C HIS A 172 -13.08 -22.63 -6.29
N SER A 173 -13.71 -22.29 -7.42
CA SER A 173 -14.72 -23.13 -8.06
C SER A 173 -14.69 -22.92 -9.57
#